data_AF-A0A8C4R4U9-F1
#
_entry.id   AF-A0A8C4R4U9-F1
#
_cell.length_a   1.000
_cell.length_b   1.000
_cell.length_c   1.000
_cell.angle_alpha   90.00
_cell.angle_beta   90.00
_cell.angle_gamma   90.00
#
_symmetry.space_group_name_H-M   'P 1'
#
loop_
_entity.id
_entity.type
_entity.pdbx_description
1 polymer ?
#
loop_
_entity_poly.entity_id
_entity_poly.type
_entity_poly.pdbx_seq_one_letter_code
_entity_poly.pdbx_strand_id
1 'polypeptide(L)'
;MTASSAKSKSEILTFPKDPLQLDLSAILPRIQSIQVLKLTTGNEKALHLELADESFVQVLRILNVILKPRKASLGEGFPALRELVLASVDEGIYIDDSLLFAMAGCSNHLRVLDLRGSNRVTPQGLMALPSEELVELYLGICGPFKLSFRTRIGWARDSSSVLRRWGGSLLSLDLTGQAVTDAEVVEIIHLGRGSNLRHLALGGTQITEHILSSILKNCPQLRYLNLTGCRCLPRDLKRVYDGPESLQDLLTRLEK
;
A
#
# COMPACT_ATOMS: atom_id res chain seq x y z
N MET A 1 23.27 -35.14 -10.57
CA MET A 1 22.12 -34.35 -10.10
C MET A 1 22.66 -33.02 -9.59
N THR A 2 22.76 -32.02 -10.46
CA THR A 2 23.28 -30.68 -10.11
C THR A 2 22.11 -29.72 -10.01
N ALA A 3 21.89 -29.20 -8.80
CA ALA A 3 20.93 -28.15 -8.52
C ALA A 3 21.33 -26.86 -9.25
N SER A 4 20.58 -26.50 -10.28
CA SER A 4 20.71 -25.19 -10.94
C SER A 4 19.89 -24.16 -10.16
N SER A 5 20.56 -23.35 -9.36
CA SER A 5 20.01 -22.15 -8.72
C SER A 5 19.57 -21.16 -9.81
N ALA A 6 18.26 -21.04 -10.04
CA ALA A 6 17.70 -20.01 -10.90
C ALA A 6 17.82 -18.65 -10.21
N LYS A 7 18.83 -17.86 -10.61
CA LYS A 7 19.00 -16.47 -10.14
C LYS A 7 17.84 -15.62 -10.65
N SER A 8 17.07 -15.03 -9.74
CA SER A 8 16.07 -14.00 -10.02
C SER A 8 16.74 -12.81 -10.73
N LYS A 9 16.25 -12.42 -11.91
CA LYS A 9 16.70 -11.21 -12.62
C LYS A 9 15.73 -10.06 -12.31
N SER A 10 16.27 -9.00 -11.72
CA SER A 10 15.59 -7.72 -11.49
C SER A 10 16.12 -6.67 -12.47
N GLU A 11 15.24 -5.84 -13.01
CA GLU A 11 15.63 -4.75 -13.92
C GLU A 11 15.05 -3.42 -13.43
N ILE A 12 15.93 -2.44 -13.24
CA ILE A 12 15.56 -1.06 -12.89
C ILE A 12 15.56 -0.26 -14.19
N LEU A 13 14.38 0.02 -14.72
CA LEU A 13 14.26 0.82 -15.93
C LEU A 13 14.16 2.29 -15.52
N THR A 14 15.22 3.05 -15.81
CA THR A 14 15.26 4.51 -15.62
C THR A 14 15.00 5.17 -16.97
N PHE A 15 13.83 5.80 -17.13
CA PHE A 15 13.41 6.34 -18.42
C PHE A 15 13.74 7.82 -18.59
N PRO A 16 14.30 8.24 -19.75
CA PRO A 16 14.48 9.65 -20.08
C PRO A 16 13.13 10.36 -20.33
N LYS A 17 13.16 11.70 -20.36
CA LYS A 17 11.99 12.61 -20.30
C LYS A 17 11.03 12.58 -21.51
N ASP A 18 11.28 11.74 -22.52
CA ASP A 18 10.52 11.71 -23.77
C ASP A 18 9.75 10.39 -23.94
N PRO A 19 8.64 10.38 -24.72
CA PRO A 19 7.66 9.30 -24.71
C PRO A 19 8.24 8.02 -25.31
N LEU A 20 8.38 6.98 -24.49
CA LEU A 20 8.76 5.65 -24.96
C LEU A 20 7.49 4.77 -24.99
N GLN A 21 7.09 4.36 -26.19
CA GLN A 21 6.38 3.09 -26.35
C GLN A 21 7.34 2.00 -25.84
N LEU A 22 6.97 1.35 -24.75
CA LEU A 22 7.76 0.28 -24.16
C LEU A 22 7.25 -1.05 -24.71
N ASP A 23 7.85 -1.45 -25.82
CA ASP A 23 7.80 -2.84 -26.28
C ASP A 23 8.80 -3.65 -25.44
N LEU A 24 8.31 -4.23 -24.36
CA LEU A 24 9.13 -5.04 -23.45
C LEU A 24 9.27 -6.49 -23.98
N SER A 25 8.66 -6.83 -25.12
CA SER A 25 8.55 -8.20 -25.63
C SER A 25 9.87 -8.96 -25.75
N ALA A 26 10.94 -8.27 -26.10
CA ALA A 26 12.26 -8.88 -26.30
C ALA A 26 13.00 -9.23 -24.99
N ILE A 27 12.63 -8.64 -23.86
CA ILE A 27 13.36 -8.76 -22.58
C ILE A 27 12.62 -9.67 -21.58
N LEU A 28 11.33 -9.95 -21.83
CA LEU A 28 10.39 -10.49 -20.86
C LEU A 28 10.44 -11.97 -20.46
N PRO A 29 10.98 -12.94 -21.23
CA PRO A 29 10.83 -14.35 -20.82
C PRO A 29 11.64 -14.73 -19.57
N ARG A 30 12.31 -13.77 -18.90
CA ARG A 30 13.18 -14.01 -17.72
C ARG A 30 13.06 -12.99 -16.58
N ILE A 31 12.22 -11.96 -16.68
CA ILE A 31 12.16 -10.89 -15.67
C ILE A 31 11.10 -11.24 -14.61
N GLN A 32 11.51 -11.24 -13.34
CA GLN A 32 10.62 -11.48 -12.20
C GLN A 32 10.21 -10.18 -11.49
N SER A 33 10.96 -9.10 -11.71
CA SER A 33 10.76 -7.80 -11.07
C SER A 33 10.95 -6.66 -12.06
N ILE A 34 9.94 -5.80 -12.15
CA ILE A 34 9.94 -4.58 -12.97
C ILE A 34 9.81 -3.38 -12.03
N GLN A 35 10.75 -2.44 -12.12
CA GLN A 35 10.70 -1.18 -11.37
C GLN A 35 10.78 0.03 -12.29
N VAL A 36 9.78 0.91 -12.17
CA VAL A 36 9.64 2.18 -12.87
C VAL A 36 9.58 3.29 -11.83
N LEU A 37 10.63 4.12 -11.77
CA LEU A 37 10.82 5.07 -10.66
C LEU A 37 10.18 6.45 -10.84
N LYS A 38 10.02 6.89 -12.10
CA LYS A 38 9.43 8.18 -12.45
C LYS A 38 9.13 8.22 -13.94
N LEU A 39 7.90 8.57 -14.30
CA LEU A 39 7.51 8.84 -15.69
C LEU A 39 6.72 10.15 -15.71
N THR A 40 7.37 11.21 -16.18
CA THR A 40 6.73 12.51 -16.43
C THR A 40 6.27 12.53 -17.88
N THR A 41 5.02 12.12 -18.15
CA THR A 41 4.47 12.24 -19.50
C THR A 41 3.97 13.67 -19.70
N GLY A 42 4.75 14.46 -20.44
CA GLY A 42 4.29 15.74 -20.97
C GLY A 42 3.21 15.49 -22.03
N ASN A 43 1.99 15.95 -21.75
CA ASN A 43 0.77 15.85 -22.55
C ASN A 43 0.19 14.44 -22.74
N GLU A 44 -1.06 14.26 -22.30
CA GLU A 44 -2.10 13.27 -22.66
C GLU A 44 -1.73 11.92 -23.34
N LYS A 45 -0.57 11.36 -23.04
CA LYS A 45 -0.09 10.14 -23.68
C LYS A 45 -0.10 9.00 -22.66
N ALA A 46 -0.83 7.96 -23.03
CA ALA A 46 -1.06 6.76 -22.24
C ALA A 46 0.24 5.96 -22.06
N LEU A 47 0.33 5.25 -20.94
CA LEU A 47 1.38 4.29 -20.70
C LEU A 47 0.90 2.94 -21.25
N HIS A 48 1.55 2.47 -22.31
CA HIS A 48 1.31 1.15 -22.89
C HIS A 48 2.38 0.21 -22.33
N LEU A 49 2.02 -0.59 -21.32
CA LEU A 49 2.85 -1.72 -20.90
C LEU A 49 2.42 -2.91 -21.73
N GLU A 50 3.09 -3.14 -22.85
CA GLU A 50 2.88 -4.38 -23.60
C GLU A 50 3.93 -5.39 -23.11
N LEU A 51 3.48 -6.24 -22.19
CA LEU A 51 4.30 -7.31 -21.64
C LEU A 51 3.99 -8.59 -22.43
N ALA A 52 4.95 -9.07 -23.22
CA ALA A 52 4.84 -10.33 -23.96
C ALA A 52 4.62 -11.57 -23.07
N ASP A 53 4.90 -11.51 -21.76
CA ASP A 53 4.54 -12.58 -20.83
C ASP A 53 4.26 -12.04 -19.41
N GLU A 54 2.98 -11.79 -19.12
CA GLU A 54 2.50 -11.31 -17.82
C GLU A 54 2.56 -12.42 -16.73
N SER A 55 2.76 -13.68 -17.14
CA SER A 55 2.65 -14.88 -16.29
C SER A 55 3.76 -15.03 -15.25
N PHE A 56 4.91 -14.37 -15.44
CA PHE A 56 6.11 -14.55 -14.61
C PHE A 56 6.43 -13.38 -13.69
N VAL A 57 5.74 -12.25 -13.83
CA VAL A 57 6.03 -11.03 -13.06
C VAL A 57 5.54 -11.21 -11.62
N GLN A 58 6.49 -11.20 -10.67
CA GLN A 58 6.19 -11.32 -9.23
C GLN A 58 6.22 -9.98 -8.52
N VAL A 59 7.02 -9.03 -9.00
CA VAL A 59 7.18 -7.72 -8.38
C VAL A 59 7.00 -6.64 -9.44
N LEU A 60 6.00 -5.78 -9.24
CA LEU A 60 5.73 -4.64 -10.11
C LEU A 60 5.70 -3.36 -9.27
N ARG A 61 6.66 -2.49 -9.52
CA ARG A 61 6.78 -1.20 -8.81
C ARG A 61 6.72 -0.07 -9.81
N ILE A 62 5.67 0.73 -9.73
CA ILE A 62 5.43 1.90 -10.55
C ILE A 62 5.28 3.10 -9.61
N LEU A 63 6.32 3.91 -9.51
CA LEU A 63 6.37 5.04 -8.58
C LEU A 63 6.27 6.36 -9.32
N ASN A 64 5.45 7.27 -8.80
CA ASN A 64 5.33 8.65 -9.31
C ASN A 64 5.08 8.71 -10.84
N VAL A 65 4.15 7.89 -11.32
CA VAL A 65 3.78 7.80 -12.73
C VAL A 65 2.34 8.27 -12.95
N ILE A 66 2.15 9.23 -13.85
CA ILE A 66 0.82 9.68 -14.27
C ILE A 66 0.25 8.66 -15.27
N LEU A 67 -0.53 7.71 -14.76
CA LEU A 67 -1.33 6.81 -15.58
C LEU A 67 -2.62 7.52 -15.97
N LYS A 68 -2.75 7.92 -17.24
CA LYS A 68 -4.05 8.29 -17.82
C LYS A 68 -4.64 7.03 -18.48
N PRO A 69 -5.67 6.40 -17.89
CA PRO A 69 -6.26 5.22 -18.49
C PRO A 69 -6.95 5.63 -19.79
N ARG A 70 -6.34 5.30 -20.94
CA ARG A 70 -6.99 5.43 -22.24
C ARG A 70 -7.29 4.02 -22.72
N LYS A 71 -8.45 3.47 -22.31
CA LYS A 71 -8.86 2.09 -22.62
C LYS A 71 -7.67 1.12 -22.63
N ALA A 72 -6.88 1.14 -21.56
CA ALA A 72 -5.72 0.27 -21.47
C ALA A 72 -6.28 -1.15 -21.32
N SER A 73 -6.28 -1.90 -22.42
CA SER A 73 -6.37 -3.34 -22.38
C SER A 73 -5.05 -3.85 -21.83
N LEU A 74 -4.85 -3.73 -20.51
CA LEU A 74 -4.02 -4.71 -19.82
C LEU A 74 -4.65 -6.07 -20.12
N GLY A 75 -3.83 -7.07 -20.41
CA GLY A 75 -4.28 -8.40 -20.85
C GLY A 75 -5.06 -9.13 -19.75
N GLU A 76 -4.69 -10.38 -19.49
CA GLU A 76 -5.28 -11.14 -18.36
C GLU A 76 -4.70 -10.69 -16.99
N GLY A 77 -3.87 -9.65 -16.96
CA GLY A 77 -3.28 -9.10 -15.73
C GLY A 77 -2.09 -9.93 -15.24
N PHE A 78 -1.66 -9.73 -13.99
CA PHE A 78 -0.45 -10.38 -13.46
C PHE A 78 -0.76 -11.54 -12.49
N PRO A 79 -0.97 -12.79 -12.96
CA PRO A 79 -1.39 -13.88 -12.08
C PRO A 79 -0.34 -14.30 -11.04
N ALA A 80 0.95 -14.15 -11.35
CA ALA A 80 2.05 -14.50 -10.44
C ALA A 80 2.47 -13.36 -9.49
N LEU A 81 1.75 -12.24 -9.51
CA LEU A 81 2.13 -11.04 -8.76
C LEU A 81 2.07 -11.27 -7.24
N ARG A 82 3.18 -10.91 -6.58
CA ARG A 82 3.35 -10.97 -5.12
C ARG A 82 3.50 -9.59 -4.51
N GLU A 83 4.04 -8.64 -5.26
CA GLU A 83 4.24 -7.26 -4.82
C GLU A 83 3.77 -6.29 -5.91
N LEU A 84 2.83 -5.42 -5.54
CA LEU A 84 2.36 -4.31 -6.36
C LEU A 84 2.59 -3.01 -5.60
N VAL A 85 3.36 -2.10 -6.18
CA VAL A 85 3.60 -0.77 -5.64
C VAL A 85 3.19 0.25 -6.69
N LEU A 86 2.19 1.07 -6.39
CA LEU A 86 1.69 2.16 -7.23
C LEU A 86 1.81 3.52 -6.51
N ALA A 87 2.75 3.65 -5.55
CA ALA A 87 2.83 4.83 -4.71
C ALA A 87 3.13 6.11 -5.51
N SER A 88 2.41 7.18 -5.16
CA SER A 88 2.45 8.48 -5.81
C SER A 88 2.58 9.60 -4.78
N VAL A 89 3.36 10.63 -5.11
CA VAL A 89 3.40 11.90 -4.37
C VAL A 89 2.58 13.02 -5.02
N ASP A 90 2.11 12.83 -6.27
CA ASP A 90 1.41 13.87 -7.03
C ASP A 90 -0.11 13.60 -7.06
N GLU A 91 -0.90 14.66 -6.80
CA GLU A 91 -2.38 14.64 -6.80
C GLU A 91 -3.00 14.34 -8.18
N GLY A 92 -2.17 14.30 -9.23
CA GLY A 92 -2.58 14.07 -10.63
C GLY A 92 -2.61 12.61 -11.08
N ILE A 93 -2.35 11.65 -10.18
CA ILE A 93 -2.29 10.23 -10.53
C ILE A 93 -3.68 9.59 -10.37
N TYR A 94 -4.20 9.04 -11.47
CA TYR A 94 -5.53 8.42 -11.57
C TYR A 94 -5.43 6.91 -11.32
N ILE A 95 -4.98 6.49 -10.13
CA ILE A 95 -5.12 5.09 -9.72
C ILE A 95 -6.50 4.94 -9.09
N ASP A 96 -7.40 4.31 -9.84
CA ASP A 96 -8.75 3.95 -9.43
C ASP A 96 -8.92 2.43 -9.31
N ASP A 97 -10.10 2.00 -8.87
CA ASP A 97 -10.45 0.58 -8.70
C ASP A 97 -10.32 -0.22 -9.99
N SER A 98 -10.61 0.39 -11.14
CA SER A 98 -10.54 -0.28 -12.44
C SER A 98 -9.10 -0.59 -12.82
N LEU A 99 -8.19 0.37 -12.64
CA LEU A 99 -6.77 0.13 -12.88
C LEU A 99 -6.20 -0.88 -11.88
N LEU A 100 -6.55 -0.76 -10.60
CA LEU A 100 -6.13 -1.72 -9.58
C LEU A 100 -6.56 -3.15 -9.94
N PHE A 101 -7.82 -3.32 -10.36
CA PHE A 101 -8.35 -4.62 -10.79
C PHE A 101 -7.68 -5.12 -12.07
N ALA A 102 -7.42 -4.25 -13.05
CA ALA A 102 -6.71 -4.65 -14.27
C ALA A 102 -5.29 -5.17 -14.00
N MET A 103 -4.62 -4.64 -12.97
CA MET A 103 -3.26 -5.08 -12.61
C MET A 103 -3.26 -6.31 -11.68
N ALA A 104 -4.09 -6.31 -10.65
CA ALA A 104 -4.05 -7.30 -9.57
C ALA A 104 -5.27 -8.23 -9.50
N GLY A 105 -6.23 -8.11 -10.42
CA GLY A 105 -7.49 -8.86 -10.42
C GLY A 105 -7.34 -10.37 -10.61
N CYS A 106 -6.19 -10.81 -11.15
CA CYS A 106 -5.85 -12.24 -11.30
C CYS A 106 -4.76 -12.70 -10.32
N SER A 107 -4.29 -11.82 -9.42
CA SER A 107 -3.16 -12.07 -8.53
C SER A 107 -3.58 -12.73 -7.21
N ASN A 108 -3.69 -14.06 -7.20
CA ASN A 108 -4.11 -14.83 -6.02
C ASN A 108 -3.09 -14.81 -4.87
N HIS A 109 -1.82 -14.54 -5.17
CA HIS A 109 -0.70 -14.62 -4.22
C HIS A 109 -0.09 -13.25 -3.88
N LEU A 110 -0.86 -12.17 -4.05
CA LEU A 110 -0.42 -10.83 -3.69
C LEU A 110 -0.17 -10.74 -2.18
N ARG A 111 1.04 -10.34 -1.79
CA ARG A 111 1.49 -10.19 -0.39
C ARG A 111 1.76 -8.76 -0.01
N VAL A 112 2.22 -7.93 -0.94
CA VAL A 112 2.55 -6.53 -0.70
C VAL A 112 1.76 -5.66 -1.65
N LEU A 113 1.00 -4.72 -1.09
CA LEU A 113 0.22 -3.74 -1.83
C LEU A 113 0.50 -2.34 -1.27
N ASP A 114 1.17 -1.52 -2.06
CA ASP A 114 1.46 -0.13 -1.71
C ASP A 114 0.76 0.81 -2.69
N LEU A 115 -0.26 1.50 -2.19
CA LEU A 115 -1.10 2.44 -2.92
C LEU A 115 -0.99 3.84 -2.30
N ARG A 116 0.10 4.16 -1.61
CA ARG A 116 0.26 5.49 -0.99
C ARG A 116 0.02 6.61 -2.00
N GLY A 117 -0.73 7.62 -1.58
CA GLY A 117 -1.16 8.73 -2.44
C GLY A 117 -2.31 8.43 -3.40
N SER A 118 -2.80 7.18 -3.47
CA SER A 118 -3.97 6.83 -4.30
C SER A 118 -5.26 7.25 -3.59
N ASN A 119 -5.95 8.26 -4.13
CA ASN A 119 -7.16 8.82 -3.52
C ASN A 119 -8.48 8.36 -4.17
N ARG A 120 -8.41 7.54 -5.23
CA ARG A 120 -9.59 7.01 -5.95
C ARG A 120 -9.81 5.51 -5.77
N VAL A 121 -8.88 4.82 -5.08
CA VAL A 121 -9.07 3.43 -4.70
C VAL A 121 -10.02 3.38 -3.52
N THR A 122 -11.06 2.58 -3.64
CA THR A 122 -12.08 2.37 -2.62
C THR A 122 -11.90 1.02 -1.91
N PRO A 123 -12.44 0.85 -0.70
CA PRO A 123 -12.57 -0.45 -0.06
C PRO A 123 -13.24 -1.50 -0.96
N GLN A 124 -14.23 -1.12 -1.79
CA GLN A 124 -14.85 -2.04 -2.73
C GLN A 124 -13.86 -2.54 -3.79
N GLY A 125 -13.02 -1.65 -4.34
CA GLY A 125 -11.96 -2.03 -5.28
C GLY A 125 -10.92 -2.96 -4.65
N LEU A 126 -10.52 -2.69 -3.41
CA LEU A 126 -9.62 -3.58 -2.66
C LEU A 126 -10.27 -4.95 -2.39
N MET A 127 -11.56 -4.97 -2.09
CA MET A 127 -12.33 -6.20 -1.89
C MET A 127 -12.57 -6.98 -3.20
N ALA A 128 -12.38 -6.37 -4.36
CA ALA A 128 -12.45 -7.08 -5.64
C ALA A 128 -11.18 -7.88 -5.97
N LEU A 129 -10.07 -7.62 -5.27
CA LEU A 129 -8.84 -8.40 -5.44
C LEU A 129 -9.05 -9.84 -4.98
N PRO A 130 -8.46 -10.85 -5.63
CA PRO A 130 -8.63 -12.25 -5.24
C PRO A 130 -7.75 -12.66 -4.05
N SER A 131 -6.68 -11.91 -3.74
CA SER A 131 -5.71 -12.26 -2.69
C SER A 131 -6.33 -12.33 -1.29
N GLU A 132 -6.04 -13.42 -0.56
CA GLU A 132 -6.49 -13.64 0.83
C GLU A 132 -5.39 -13.41 1.87
N GLU A 133 -4.11 -13.55 1.48
CA GLU A 133 -2.97 -13.53 2.39
C GLU A 133 -2.08 -12.28 2.24
N LEU A 134 -2.70 -11.09 2.25
CA LEU A 134 -1.94 -9.85 2.18
C LEU A 134 -1.15 -9.62 3.47
N VAL A 135 0.14 -9.35 3.33
CA VAL A 135 1.09 -9.22 4.44
C VAL A 135 1.41 -7.75 4.73
N GLU A 136 1.51 -6.93 3.69
CA GLU A 136 1.81 -5.51 3.83
C GLU A 136 0.84 -4.69 3.00
N LEU A 137 0.18 -3.74 3.67
CA LEU A 137 -0.79 -2.83 3.07
C LEU A 137 -0.43 -1.39 3.39
N TYR A 138 -0.08 -0.63 2.35
CA TYR A 138 0.25 0.79 2.48
C TYR A 138 -0.76 1.67 1.77
N LEU A 139 -1.51 2.44 2.55
CA LEU A 139 -2.61 3.30 2.08
C LEU A 139 -2.42 4.74 2.51
N GLY A 140 -1.23 5.10 2.99
CA GLY A 140 -0.92 6.45 3.45
C GLY A 140 -1.21 7.52 2.39
N ILE A 141 -1.86 8.61 2.76
CA ILE A 141 -2.12 9.74 1.87
C ILE A 141 -0.97 10.73 2.00
N CYS A 142 -0.26 10.98 0.90
CA CYS A 142 0.78 12.00 0.82
C CYS A 142 0.17 13.30 0.26
N GLY A 143 0.12 14.36 1.06
CA GLY A 143 -0.34 15.69 0.63
C GLY A 143 -0.50 16.65 1.83
N PRO A 144 -0.48 17.97 1.62
CA PRO A 144 -0.67 18.91 2.72
C PRO A 144 -2.01 18.64 3.40
N PHE A 145 -1.97 18.33 4.71
CA PHE A 145 -3.09 18.00 5.61
C PHE A 145 -4.28 18.98 5.59
N LYS A 146 -4.18 20.08 4.83
CA LYS A 146 -5.17 21.16 4.67
C LYS A 146 -6.17 20.93 3.51
N LEU A 147 -5.86 20.12 2.49
CA LEU A 147 -6.77 19.89 1.34
C LEU A 147 -7.56 18.57 1.42
N SER A 148 -7.13 17.64 2.28
CA SER A 148 -7.74 16.31 2.47
C SER A 148 -9.08 16.31 3.25
N PHE A 149 -9.87 17.39 3.18
CA PHE A 149 -11.28 17.34 3.62
C PHE A 149 -12.23 17.00 2.47
N ARG A 150 -11.81 17.21 1.21
CA ARG A 150 -12.68 17.01 0.03
C ARG A 150 -12.45 15.71 -0.74
N THR A 151 -11.30 15.06 -0.59
CA THR A 151 -10.93 13.81 -1.28
C THR A 151 -11.00 12.55 -0.38
N ARG A 152 -11.70 12.62 0.76
CA ARG A 152 -11.88 11.53 1.74
C ARG A 152 -12.80 10.39 1.28
N ILE A 153 -13.15 10.33 0.00
CA ILE A 153 -14.31 9.55 -0.47
C ILE A 153 -14.01 8.05 -0.49
N GLY A 154 -12.74 7.64 -0.68
CA GLY A 154 -12.36 6.24 -0.78
C GLY A 154 -12.45 5.49 0.54
N TRP A 155 -11.60 5.81 1.52
CA TRP A 155 -11.40 4.97 2.70
C TRP A 155 -12.45 5.11 3.81
N ALA A 156 -13.31 6.14 3.79
CA ALA A 156 -14.18 6.44 4.93
C ALA A 156 -15.45 5.57 5.03
N ARG A 157 -15.79 4.77 4.01
CA ARG A 157 -16.98 3.92 3.99
C ARG A 157 -16.57 2.46 3.79
N ASP A 158 -16.93 1.59 4.73
CA ASP A 158 -16.71 0.14 4.69
C ASP A 158 -15.24 -0.35 4.69
N SER A 159 -14.29 0.50 5.07
CA SER A 159 -12.87 0.13 5.24
C SER A 159 -12.63 -0.94 6.30
N SER A 160 -13.50 -1.04 7.31
CA SER A 160 -13.47 -2.13 8.30
C SER A 160 -13.50 -3.51 7.64
N SER A 161 -14.16 -3.66 6.49
CA SER A 161 -14.22 -4.93 5.76
C SER A 161 -12.87 -5.30 5.14
N VAL A 162 -12.07 -4.31 4.71
CA VAL A 162 -10.70 -4.54 4.22
C VAL A 162 -9.80 -5.02 5.35
N LEU A 163 -9.89 -4.38 6.53
CA LEU A 163 -9.13 -4.79 7.71
C LEU A 163 -9.53 -6.20 8.18
N ARG A 164 -10.82 -6.54 8.18
CA ARG A 164 -11.29 -7.90 8.48
C ARG A 164 -10.75 -8.93 7.50
N ARG A 165 -10.77 -8.61 6.20
CA ARG A 165 -10.35 -9.55 5.14
C ARG A 165 -8.91 -10.02 5.32
N TRP A 166 -7.98 -9.09 5.49
CA TRP A 166 -6.56 -9.42 5.61
C TRP A 166 -6.08 -9.47 7.06
N GLY A 167 -7.02 -9.52 7.99
CA GLY A 167 -6.68 -9.25 9.37
C GLY A 167 -5.79 -10.32 10.01
N GLY A 168 -5.93 -11.58 9.58
CA GLY A 168 -5.09 -12.68 10.06
C GLY A 168 -3.69 -12.74 9.43
N SER A 169 -3.48 -12.08 8.29
CA SER A 169 -2.25 -12.18 7.48
C SER A 169 -1.35 -10.94 7.56
N LEU A 170 -1.90 -9.77 7.90
CA LEU A 170 -1.16 -8.51 7.92
C LEU A 170 -0.06 -8.47 9.00
N LEU A 171 1.15 -8.11 8.56
CA LEU A 171 2.31 -7.77 9.39
C LEU A 171 2.58 -6.26 9.41
N SER A 172 2.23 -5.55 8.34
CA SER A 172 2.48 -4.11 8.18
C SER A 172 1.24 -3.41 7.64
N LEU A 173 0.81 -2.35 8.33
CA LEU A 173 -0.34 -1.54 7.96
C LEU A 173 0.00 -0.05 8.05
N ASP A 174 -0.17 0.68 6.96
CA ASP A 174 -0.01 2.14 6.92
C ASP A 174 -1.32 2.83 6.53
N LEU A 175 -1.88 3.56 7.50
CA LEU A 175 -3.08 4.39 7.40
C LEU A 175 -2.75 5.88 7.60
N THR A 176 -1.51 6.29 7.34
CA THR A 176 -1.07 7.68 7.51
C THR A 176 -1.98 8.65 6.74
N GLY A 177 -2.48 9.67 7.42
CA GLY A 177 -3.36 10.70 6.84
C GLY A 177 -4.79 10.22 6.53
N GLN A 178 -5.11 8.95 6.78
CA GLN A 178 -6.47 8.44 6.63
C GLN A 178 -7.40 8.90 7.76
N ALA A 179 -8.70 8.92 7.47
CA ALA A 179 -9.72 9.22 8.46
C ALA A 179 -10.11 7.94 9.23
N VAL A 180 -9.31 7.59 10.24
CA VAL A 180 -9.58 6.43 11.10
C VAL A 180 -10.77 6.69 12.02
N THR A 181 -11.84 5.93 11.83
CA THR A 181 -13.10 5.90 12.57
C THR A 181 -13.06 4.91 13.73
N ASP A 182 -14.02 5.00 14.66
CA ASP A 182 -14.12 4.07 15.79
C ASP A 182 -14.28 2.60 15.34
N ALA A 183 -15.01 2.36 14.24
CA ALA A 183 -15.17 1.03 13.66
C ALA A 183 -13.83 0.47 13.17
N GLU A 184 -12.99 1.29 12.54
CA GLU A 184 -11.65 0.86 12.10
C GLU A 184 -10.71 0.66 13.27
N VAL A 185 -10.82 1.45 14.34
CA VAL A 185 -10.06 1.24 15.58
C VAL A 185 -10.39 -0.12 16.18
N VAL A 186 -11.67 -0.48 16.24
CA VAL A 186 -12.10 -1.80 16.71
C VAL A 186 -11.46 -2.89 15.86
N GLU A 187 -11.47 -2.75 14.53
CA GLU A 187 -10.80 -3.72 13.66
C GLU A 187 -9.29 -3.77 13.89
N ILE A 188 -8.59 -2.63 13.97
CA ILE A 188 -7.15 -2.59 14.28
C ILE A 188 -6.82 -3.29 15.60
N ILE A 189 -7.68 -3.16 16.61
CA ILE A 189 -7.54 -3.89 17.88
C ILE A 189 -7.74 -5.40 17.67
N HIS A 190 -8.72 -5.81 16.86
CA HIS A 190 -8.92 -7.22 16.51
C HIS A 190 -7.74 -7.79 15.72
N LEU A 191 -7.15 -6.99 14.81
CA LEU A 191 -5.90 -7.32 14.13
C LEU A 191 -4.85 -7.71 15.16
N GLY A 192 -4.57 -6.82 16.12
CA GLY A 192 -3.56 -7.08 17.15
C GLY A 192 -3.72 -8.41 17.88
N ARG A 193 -4.96 -8.78 18.21
CA ARG A 193 -5.26 -9.98 19.02
C ARG A 193 -5.04 -11.29 18.27
N GLY A 194 -5.32 -11.28 16.97
CA GLY A 194 -5.31 -12.49 16.13
C GLY A 194 -4.19 -12.53 15.10
N SER A 195 -3.44 -11.43 14.93
CA SER A 195 -2.45 -11.26 13.87
C SER A 195 -1.04 -11.05 14.42
N ASN A 196 -0.09 -11.13 13.49
CA ASN A 196 1.32 -10.88 13.77
C ASN A 196 1.70 -9.43 13.47
N LEU A 197 0.80 -8.46 13.61
CA LEU A 197 1.04 -7.05 13.27
C LEU A 197 2.30 -6.51 13.97
N ARG A 198 3.30 -6.10 13.17
CA ARG A 198 4.61 -5.59 13.63
C ARG A 198 4.81 -4.12 13.33
N HIS A 199 4.24 -3.63 12.23
CA HIS A 199 4.37 -2.24 11.82
C HIS A 199 3.01 -1.60 11.65
N LEU A 200 2.79 -0.50 12.35
CA LEU A 200 1.56 0.28 12.28
C LEU A 200 1.88 1.75 12.09
N ALA A 201 1.43 2.35 10.99
CA ALA A 201 1.58 3.78 10.77
C ALA A 201 0.21 4.48 10.81
N LEU A 202 0.07 5.39 11.77
CA LEU A 202 -1.15 6.16 12.04
C LEU A 202 -0.88 7.66 11.98
N GLY A 203 0.19 8.08 11.32
CA GLY A 203 0.60 9.47 11.30
C GLY A 203 -0.51 10.37 10.76
N GLY A 204 -0.77 11.53 11.38
CA GLY A 204 -1.75 12.48 10.88
C GLY A 204 -3.22 12.08 11.07
N THR A 205 -3.49 10.96 11.74
CA THR A 205 -4.84 10.50 12.10
C THR A 205 -5.37 11.25 13.34
N GLN A 206 -6.60 10.93 13.76
CA GLN A 206 -7.28 11.55 14.90
C GLN A 206 -7.37 10.62 16.13
N ILE A 207 -6.45 9.65 16.25
CA ILE A 207 -6.45 8.72 17.38
C ILE A 207 -6.22 9.44 18.72
N THR A 208 -6.89 8.95 19.77
CA THR A 208 -6.77 9.45 21.14
C THR A 208 -5.84 8.56 21.98
N GLU A 209 -5.44 9.03 23.15
CA GLU A 209 -4.62 8.26 24.09
C GLU A 209 -5.30 6.96 24.55
N HIS A 210 -6.62 6.99 24.75
CA HIS A 210 -7.41 5.80 25.10
C HIS A 210 -7.35 4.73 24.00
N ILE A 211 -7.51 5.15 22.75
CA ILE A 211 -7.41 4.27 21.57
C ILE A 211 -5.99 3.73 21.46
N LEU A 212 -4.98 4.59 21.63
CA LEU A 212 -3.57 4.22 21.56
C LEU A 212 -3.21 3.18 22.63
N SER A 213 -3.63 3.37 23.89
CA SER A 213 -3.46 2.39 24.97
C SER A 213 -4.10 1.05 24.62
N SER A 214 -5.32 1.09 24.05
CA SER A 214 -6.04 -0.10 23.60
C SER A 214 -5.26 -0.84 22.49
N ILE A 215 -4.71 -0.13 21.50
CA ILE A 215 -3.92 -0.73 20.43
C ILE A 215 -2.67 -1.41 20.99
N LEU A 216 -1.91 -0.72 21.85
CA LEU A 216 -0.67 -1.24 22.43
C LEU A 216 -0.91 -2.50 23.28
N LYS A 217 -2.00 -2.55 24.06
CA LYS A 217 -2.36 -3.72 24.87
C LYS A 217 -2.74 -4.93 24.02
N ASN A 218 -3.34 -4.69 22.86
CA ASN A 218 -3.88 -5.76 22.03
C ASN A 218 -2.93 -6.16 20.90
N CYS A 219 -1.85 -5.42 20.61
CA CYS A 219 -0.86 -5.73 19.57
C CYS A 219 0.51 -6.06 20.19
N PRO A 220 0.71 -7.24 20.83
CA PRO A 220 1.95 -7.54 21.55
C PRO A 220 3.18 -7.75 20.64
N GLN A 221 2.97 -8.03 19.35
CA GLN A 221 4.05 -8.21 18.38
C GLN A 221 4.48 -6.91 17.70
N LEU A 222 3.88 -5.78 18.08
CA LEU A 222 4.18 -4.48 17.48
C LEU A 222 5.62 -4.07 17.79
N ARG A 223 6.35 -3.65 16.76
CA ARG A 223 7.74 -3.19 16.83
C ARG A 223 7.92 -1.77 16.31
N TYR A 224 7.01 -1.31 15.47
CA TYR A 224 7.04 0.01 14.87
C TYR A 224 5.68 0.68 14.96
N LEU A 225 5.66 1.92 15.46
CA LEU A 225 4.46 2.74 15.54
C LEU A 225 4.76 4.18 15.13
N ASN A 226 4.12 4.68 14.08
CA ASN A 226 4.21 6.08 13.68
C ASN A 226 3.00 6.89 14.18
N LEU A 227 3.23 7.82 15.11
CA LEU A 227 2.22 8.75 15.66
C LEU A 227 2.45 10.21 15.26
N THR A 228 3.35 10.47 14.30
CA THR A 228 3.67 11.83 13.88
C THR A 228 2.43 12.56 13.36
N GLY A 229 2.23 13.82 13.74
CA GLY A 229 1.11 14.62 13.22
C GLY A 229 -0.29 14.21 13.73
N CYS A 230 -0.43 13.22 14.60
CA CYS A 230 -1.73 12.88 15.22
C CYS A 230 -2.26 14.08 16.01
N ARG A 231 -3.41 14.64 15.61
CA ARG A 231 -3.85 15.94 16.14
C ARG A 231 -4.40 15.85 17.56
N CYS A 232 -5.02 14.72 17.89
CA CYS A 232 -5.67 14.46 19.17
C CYS A 232 -4.72 13.92 20.26
N LEU A 233 -3.44 13.71 19.93
CA LEU A 233 -2.42 13.33 20.92
C LEU A 233 -1.68 14.57 21.48
N PRO A 234 -1.13 14.48 22.70
CA PRO A 234 -0.13 15.43 23.22
C PRO A 234 1.12 15.52 22.34
N ARG A 235 1.84 16.65 22.41
CA ARG A 235 3.00 16.92 21.53
C ARG A 235 4.15 15.94 21.73
N ASP A 236 4.40 15.54 22.98
CA ASP A 236 5.44 14.61 23.40
C ASP A 236 5.20 13.18 22.88
N LEU A 237 3.95 12.81 22.57
CA LEU A 237 3.63 11.50 22.02
C LEU A 237 3.76 11.43 20.48
N LYS A 238 3.82 12.57 19.77
CA LYS A 238 3.79 12.65 18.30
C LYS A 238 5.14 12.35 17.65
N ARG A 239 5.58 11.11 17.75
CA ARG A 239 6.85 10.65 17.17
C ARG A 239 6.72 9.24 16.60
N VAL A 240 7.79 8.80 15.97
CA VAL A 240 7.98 7.40 15.60
C VAL A 240 8.53 6.67 16.81
N TYR A 241 7.93 5.52 17.13
CA TYR A 241 8.42 4.57 18.11
C TYR A 241 8.92 3.35 17.33
N ASP A 242 10.18 3.02 17.56
CA ASP A 242 10.84 1.88 16.96
C ASP A 242 11.42 1.00 18.08
N GLY A 243 11.21 -0.29 17.96
CA GLY A 243 11.53 -1.30 18.96
C GLY A 243 10.46 -1.51 20.04
N PRO A 244 10.41 -2.72 20.63
CA PRO A 244 9.44 -3.08 21.66
C PRO A 244 9.62 -2.29 22.96
N GLU A 245 10.84 -1.91 23.31
CA GLU A 245 11.14 -1.13 24.53
C GLU A 245 10.49 0.26 24.49
N SER A 246 10.64 0.97 23.37
CA SER A 246 10.02 2.28 23.14
C SER A 246 8.49 2.23 23.23
N LEU A 247 7.89 1.13 22.76
CA LEU A 247 6.44 0.91 22.80
C LEU A 247 5.95 0.55 24.20
N GLN A 248 6.74 -0.23 24.95
CA GLN A 248 6.43 -0.56 26.33
C GLN A 248 6.50 0.68 27.23
N ASP A 249 7.51 1.52 27.04
CA ASP A 249 7.64 2.81 27.73
C ASP A 249 6.45 3.73 27.43
N LEU A 250 5.99 3.74 26.17
CA LEU A 250 4.80 4.49 25.76
C LEU A 250 3.56 3.96 26.48
N LEU A 251 3.37 2.64 26.53
CA LEU A 251 2.24 2.03 27.24
C LEU A 251 2.24 2.40 28.72
N THR A 252 3.40 2.30 29.39
CA THR A 252 3.54 2.67 30.81
C THR A 252 3.24 4.16 31.07
N ARG A 253 3.53 5.05 30.10
CA ARG A 253 3.17 6.48 30.21
C ARG A 253 1.68 6.74 30.09
N LEU A 254 0.98 5.97 29.24
CA LEU A 254 -0.45 6.10 29.01
C LEU A 254 -1.31 5.52 30.16
N GLU A 255 -0.70 4.77 31.07
CA GLU A 255 -1.36 4.16 32.24
C GLU A 255 -1.19 4.97 33.54
N LYS A 256 -0.43 6.08 33.49
CA LYS A 256 -0.24 7.01 34.61
C LYS A 256 -1.24 8.15 34.55
#